data_AF-A0A8T3PWD4-F1
#
_entry.id   AF-A0A8T3PWD4-F1
#
_cell.length_a   1.000
_cell.length_b   1.000
_cell.length_c   1.000
_cell.angle_alpha   90.00
_cell.angle_beta   90.00
_cell.angle_gamma   90.00
#
_symmetry.space_group_name_H-M   'P 1'
#
loop_
_entity.id
_entity.type
_entity.pdbx_description
1 polymer ?
#
loop_
_entity_poly.entity_id
_entity_poly.type
_entity_poly.pdbx_seq_one_letter_code
_entity_poly.pdbx_strand_id
1 'polypeptide(L)' 'MLYWGLAPQTWVEEQLSELKKALGWRRARPFSAKVIYVTTPEADDKRIYRTREARVIAQFGHFAPEPIAPFLEDLKRARG' A
#
# COMPACT_ATOMS: atom_id res chain seq x y z
N MET A 1 -5.11 -3.59 -0.11
CA MET A 1 -3.98 -3.20 0.76
C MET A 1 -2.86 -4.18 0.51
N LEU A 2 -1.63 -3.70 0.38
CA LEU A 2 -0.44 -4.54 0.23
C LEU A 2 0.38 -4.47 1.52
N TYR A 3 0.87 -5.61 1.99
CA TYR A 3 1.69 -5.72 3.20
C TYR A 3 3.11 -6.14 2.79
N TRP A 4 4.10 -5.31 3.10
CA TRP A 4 5.49 -5.50 2.69
C TRP A 4 6.39 -5.73 3.91
N GLY A 5 6.72 -7.00 4.13
CA GLY A 5 7.69 -7.45 5.14
C GLY A 5 9.01 -7.85 4.52
N LEU A 6 9.36 -9.13 4.58
CA LEU A 6 10.68 -9.64 4.16
C LEU A 6 10.94 -9.66 2.65
N ALA A 7 9.92 -9.44 1.82
CA ALA A 7 10.07 -9.45 0.37
C ALA A 7 11.00 -8.32 -0.12
N PRO A 8 11.67 -8.47 -1.28
CA PRO A 8 12.40 -7.37 -1.90
C PRO A 8 11.45 -6.29 -2.44
N GLN A 9 11.96 -5.07 -2.67
CA GLN A 9 11.19 -3.98 -3.28
C GLN A 9 10.59 -4.37 -4.64
N THR A 10 11.31 -5.16 -5.43
CA THR A 10 10.85 -5.63 -6.75
C THR A 10 9.54 -6.39 -6.66
N TRP A 11 9.34 -7.21 -5.62
CA TRP A 11 8.09 -7.93 -5.41
C TRP A 11 6.91 -6.97 -5.22
N VAL A 12 7.09 -5.88 -4.46
CA VAL A 12 6.03 -4.87 -4.26
C VAL A 12 5.68 -4.18 -5.57
N GLU A 13 6.68 -3.83 -6.37
CA GLU A 13 6.49 -3.20 -7.67
C GLU A 13 5.75 -4.12 -8.65
N GLU A 14 6.09 -5.42 -8.66
CA GLU A 14 5.38 -6.44 -9.41
C GLU A 14 3.91 -6.54 -8.97
N GLN A 15 3.64 -6.59 -7.66
CA GLN A 15 2.26 -6.62 -7.16
C GLN A 15 1.46 -5.38 -7.57
N LEU A 16 2.07 -4.20 -7.56
CA LEU A 16 1.42 -2.97 -8.04
C LEU A 16 1.13 -3.03 -9.54
N SER A 17 2.07 -3.55 -10.33
CA SER A 17 1.92 -3.73 -11.78
C SER A 17 0.77 -4.69 -12.09
N GLU A 18 0.69 -5.83 -11.42
CA GLU A 18 -0.39 -6.80 -11.57
C GLU A 18 -1.75 -6.21 -11.18
N LEU A 19 -1.82 -5.47 -10.07
CA LEU A 19 -3.04 -4.77 -9.67
C LEU A 19 -3.48 -3.74 -10.72
N LYS A 20 -2.54 -3.03 -11.35
CA LYS A 20 -2.82 -2.06 -12.42
C LYS A 20 -3.33 -2.73 -13.69
N LYS A 21 -2.73 -3.86 -14.09
CA LYS A 21 -3.20 -4.68 -15.22
C LYS A 21 -4.61 -5.20 -14.97
N ALA A 22 -4.84 -5.76 -13.78
CA ALA A 22 -6.16 -6.25 -13.37
C ALA A 22 -7.22 -5.14 -13.43
N LEU A 23 -6.93 -3.92 -12.98
CA LEU A 23 -7.84 -2.77 -13.11
C LEU A 23 -8.09 -2.37 -14.57
N GLY A 24 -7.05 -2.33 -15.38
CA GLY A 24 -7.15 -2.05 -16.82
C GLY A 24 -8.07 -3.04 -17.53
N TRP A 25 -8.03 -4.32 -17.13
CA TRP A 25 -8.92 -5.35 -17.64
C TRP A 25 -10.34 -5.27 -17.06
N ARG A 26 -10.49 -4.85 -15.79
CA ARG A 26 -11.79 -4.90 -15.13
C ARG A 26 -12.75 -3.80 -15.55
N ARG A 27 -12.33 -2.74 -16.25
CA ARG A 27 -13.08 -1.59 -16.84
C ARG A 27 -14.21 -0.92 -16.02
N ALA A 28 -14.57 -1.44 -14.85
CA ALA A 28 -15.87 -1.20 -14.24
C ALA A 28 -15.79 -0.47 -12.90
N ARG A 29 -14.72 -0.64 -12.09
CA ARG A 29 -14.56 0.13 -10.83
C ARG A 29 -13.08 0.31 -10.46
N PRO A 30 -12.55 1.56 -10.45
CA PRO A 30 -11.25 1.83 -9.86
C PRO A 30 -11.26 1.52 -8.35
N PHE A 31 -10.10 1.17 -7.78
CA PHE A 31 -10.00 1.06 -6.32
C PHE A 31 -10.23 2.43 -5.69
N SER A 32 -11.12 2.49 -4.71
CA SER A 32 -11.41 3.69 -3.92
C SER A 32 -10.18 4.28 -3.22
N ALA A 33 -9.28 3.41 -2.73
CA ALA A 33 -8.01 3.80 -2.15
C ALA A 33 -7.01 2.63 -2.21
N LYS A 34 -5.72 2.94 -2.27
CA LYS A 34 -4.63 1.96 -2.24
C LYS A 34 -3.60 2.34 -1.16
N VAL A 35 -3.13 1.35 -0.42
CA VAL A 35 -2.10 1.53 0.60
C VAL A 35 -1.11 0.37 0.58
N ILE A 36 0.16 0.69 0.80
CA ILE A 36 1.27 -0.21 1.05
C ILE A 36 1.68 0.00 2.50
N TYR A 37 1.56 -1.05 3.31
CA TYR A 37 2.02 -1.04 4.69
C TYR A 37 3.38 -1.75 4.75
N VAL A 38 4.40 -1.01 5.12
CA VAL A 38 5.79 -1.48 5.16
C VAL A 38 6.14 -1.79 6.59
N THR A 39 6.63 -3.02 6.83
CA THR A 39 6.93 -3.54 8.16
C THR A 39 8.37 -4.04 8.24
N THR A 40 8.73 -4.54 9.42
CA THR A 40 10.01 -5.18 9.73
C THR A 40 10.41 -6.26 8.71
N PRO A 41 11.72 -6.44 8.46
CA PRO A 41 12.83 -5.68 9.04
C PRO A 41 12.90 -4.26 8.45
N GLU A 42 13.37 -3.30 9.26
CA GLU A 42 13.72 -1.97 8.77
C GLU A 42 14.91 -2.06 7.83
N ALA A 43 14.83 -1.34 6.72
CA ALA A 43 15.88 -1.25 5.72
C ALA A 43 15.81 0.14 5.07
N ASP A 44 16.96 0.64 4.59
CA ASP A 44 17.05 2.01 4.08
C ASP A 44 16.13 2.24 2.88
N ASP A 45 16.07 1.27 1.97
CA ASP A 45 15.18 1.26 0.79
C ASP A 45 13.71 1.44 1.20
N LYS A 46 13.25 0.70 2.21
CA LYS A 46 11.89 0.77 2.76
C LYS A 46 11.57 2.13 3.41
N ARG A 47 12.55 2.77 4.06
CA ARG A 47 12.33 4.09 4.70
C ARG A 47 12.08 5.17 3.66
N ILE A 48 12.85 5.15 2.58
CA ILE A 48 12.79 6.15 1.51
C ILE A 48 11.75 5.81 0.43
N TYR A 49 11.23 4.59 0.39
CA TYR A 49 10.30 4.15 -0.63
C TYR A 49 9.04 5.03 -0.68
N ARG A 50 8.79 5.65 -1.83
CA ARG A 50 7.60 6.47 -2.09
C ARG A 50 7.10 6.17 -3.49
N THR A 51 5.79 6.20 -3.67
CA THR A 51 5.15 5.99 -4.97
C THR A 51 3.91 6.87 -5.11
N ARG A 52 3.55 7.19 -6.34
CA ARG A 52 2.27 7.85 -6.67
C ARG A 52 1.11 6.85 -6.82
N GLU A 53 1.42 5.55 -6.87
CA GLU A 53 0.45 4.48 -7.11
C GLU A 53 -0.39 4.15 -5.85
N ALA A 54 0.13 4.40 -4.66
CA ALA A 54 -0.51 4.08 -3.38
C ALA A 54 0.07 4.93 -2.24
N ARG A 55 -0.70 5.10 -1.16
CA ARG A 55 -0.17 5.65 0.11
C ARG A 55 0.81 4.65 0.72
N VAL A 56 1.98 5.11 1.15
CA VAL A 56 2.96 4.28 1.85
C VAL A 56 2.90 4.59 3.34
N ILE A 57 2.71 3.57 4.17
CA ILE A 57 2.72 3.67 5.63
C ILE A 57 3.85 2.76 6.13
N ALA A 58 4.92 3.36 6.63
CA ALA A 58 6.05 2.61 7.16
C ALA A 58 5.97 2.52 8.68
N GLN A 59 5.95 1.30 9.20
CA GLN A 59 5.91 1.02 10.62
C GLN A 59 6.75 -0.24 10.91
N PHE A 60 7.95 -0.02 11.42
CA PHE A 60 8.93 -1.07 11.71
C PHE A 60 8.93 -1.52 13.18
N GLY A 61 8.06 -0.95 14.01
CA GLY A 61 7.87 -1.38 15.40
C GLY A 61 6.69 -2.32 15.57
N HIS A 62 6.17 -2.41 16.80
CA HIS A 62 4.86 -3.02 17.04
C HIS A 62 3.78 -2.32 16.21
N PHE A 63 2.77 -3.09 15.80
CA PHE A 63 1.61 -2.55 15.11
C PHE A 63 0.92 -1.50 15.97
N ALA A 64 0.59 -0.37 15.35
CA ALA A 64 -0.12 0.74 15.96
C ALA A 64 -1.11 1.27 14.91
N PRO A 65 -2.39 1.43 15.23
CA PRO A 65 -3.42 1.75 14.24
C PRO A 65 -3.40 3.21 13.77
N GLU A 66 -2.76 4.11 14.51
CA GLU A 66 -2.80 5.56 14.30
C GLU A 66 -2.29 5.97 12.90
N PRO A 67 -1.17 5.43 12.38
CA PRO A 67 -0.70 5.78 11.03
C PRO A 67 -1.65 5.32 9.92
N ILE A 68 -2.48 4.30 10.17
CA ILE A 68 -3.43 3.73 9.20
C ILE A 68 -4.76 4.49 9.21
N ALA A 69 -5.11 5.16 10.31
CA ALA A 69 -6.40 5.84 10.47
C ALA A 69 -6.79 6.74 9.28
N PRO A 70 -5.91 7.58 8.69
CA PRO A 70 -6.27 8.40 7.53
C PRO A 70 -6.71 7.58 6.31
N PHE A 71 -6.12 6.39 6.09
CA PHE A 71 -6.50 5.51 4.99
C PHE A 71 -7.89 4.89 5.22
N LEU A 72 -8.23 4.57 6.47
CA LEU A 72 -9.56 4.04 6.81
C LEU A 72 -10.65 5.09 6.60
N GLU A 73 -10.38 6.35 6.92
CA GLU A 73 -11.30 7.46 6.66
C GLU A 73 -11.53 7.68 5.16
N ASP A 74 -10.48 7.62 4.34
CA ASP A 74 -10.61 7.69 2.88
C ASP A 74 -11.48 6.55 2.33
N LEU A 75 -11.31 5.33 2.85
CA LEU A 75 -12.14 4.18 2.47
C LEU A 75 -13.60 4.33 2.89
N LYS A 76 -13.88 4.89 4.07
CA LYS A 76 -15.26 5.15 4.53
C LYS A 76 -15.95 6.15 3.60
N ARG A 77 -15.27 7.26 3.26
CA ARG A 77 -15.80 8.29 2.36
C ARG A 77 -16.10 7.78 0.96
N ALA A 78 -15.31 6.84 0.46
CA ALA A 78 -15.50 6.30 -0.88
C ALA A 78 -16.51 5.15 -0.98
N ARG A 79 -17.06 4.69 0.17
CA ARG A 79 -18.15 3.70 0.23
C ARG A 79 -19.52 4.34 0.45
N GLY A 80 -19.57 5.54 1.04
CA GLY A 80 -20.78 6.36 1.16
C GLY A 80 -21.06 7.10 -0.13
#